data_AF-A0A395NC86-F1
#
_entry.id   AF-A0A395NC86-F1
#
_cell.length_a   1.000
_cell.length_b   1.000
_cell.length_c   1.000
_cell.angle_alpha   90.00
_cell.angle_beta   90.00
_cell.angle_gamma   90.00
#
_symmetry.space_group_name_H-M   'P 1'
#
loop_
_entity.id
_entity.type
_entity.pdbx_description
1 polymer ?
#
loop_
_entity_poly.entity_id
_entity_poly.type
_entity_poly.pdbx_seq_one_letter_code
_entity_poly.pdbx_strand_id
1 'polypeptide(L)'
;MFQKVALVQRMAELQAQISRHEFSKIGTLVVGNDDGSHGEQPGEVVSNMFFWGSHFDYDIARGPYRSSHDWLAAYLDFVIQDQMAALEKAEHEEDEEDINFALSLARRLVSLLPKIFPSLQNPPERTVVWHEDLSLSNILVDEHGRITAVIDWECISAMPRWVATKAPKFLEGPSREKEPKRQEYNDESARGSEESEDSQDDELDNEGKDELYWIHLMEYEKTQLRKFYYARMCHYSRTGAPQLKRVR
;
A
#
# COMPACT_ATOMS: atom_id res chain seq x y z
N MET A 1 8.92 21.37 7.60
CA MET A 1 8.77 20.20 8.49
C MET A 1 7.46 20.18 9.31
N PHE A 2 7.08 21.24 10.04
CA PHE A 2 5.90 21.23 10.95
C PHE A 2 4.58 20.81 10.28
N GLN A 3 4.25 21.39 9.12
CA GLN A 3 3.03 21.05 8.37
C GLN A 3 3.01 19.57 7.93
N LYS A 4 4.15 19.03 7.44
CA LYS A 4 4.28 17.61 7.08
C LYS A 4 4.02 16.69 8.28
N VAL A 5 4.52 17.04 9.46
CA VAL A 5 4.25 16.28 10.70
C VAL A 5 2.77 16.33 11.07
N ALA A 6 2.14 17.50 10.97
CA ALA A 6 0.71 17.64 11.26
C ALA A 6 -0.17 16.79 10.33
N LEU A 7 0.14 16.80 9.02
CA LEU A 7 -0.52 15.96 8.01
C LEU A 7 -0.39 14.47 8.36
N VAL A 8 0.82 14.01 8.65
CA VAL A 8 1.07 12.60 8.99
C VAL A 8 0.38 12.17 10.27
N GLN A 9 0.38 13.02 11.29
CA GLN A 9 -0.34 12.73 12.54
C GLN A 9 -1.85 12.68 12.34
N ARG A 10 -2.40 13.56 11.47
CA ARG A 10 -3.82 13.54 11.12
C ARG A 10 -4.18 12.29 10.33
N MET A 11 -3.33 11.85 9.40
CA MET A 11 -3.54 10.60 8.67
C MET A 11 -3.52 9.38 9.61
N ALA A 12 -2.57 9.32 10.55
CA ALA A 12 -2.54 8.27 11.57
C ALA A 12 -3.81 8.25 12.42
N GLU A 13 -4.37 9.42 12.76
CA GLU A 13 -5.65 9.49 13.46
C GLU A 13 -6.80 8.93 12.61
N LEU A 14 -6.91 9.32 11.33
CA LEU A 14 -7.95 8.83 10.43
C LEU A 14 -7.87 7.30 10.26
N GLN A 15 -6.67 6.76 10.01
CA GLN A 15 -6.50 5.31 9.91
C GLN A 15 -6.84 4.60 11.22
N ALA A 16 -6.45 5.15 12.37
CA ALA A 16 -6.83 4.58 13.65
C ALA A 16 -8.35 4.62 13.89
N GLN A 17 -9.07 5.61 13.35
CA GLN A 17 -10.54 5.67 13.38
C GLN A 17 -11.15 4.59 12.49
N ILE A 18 -10.64 4.43 11.27
CA ILE A 18 -11.08 3.43 10.30
C ILE A 18 -10.88 2.01 10.84
N SER A 19 -9.72 1.74 11.47
CA SER A 19 -9.38 0.43 12.03
C SER A 19 -10.28 -0.03 13.19
N ARG A 20 -11.21 0.81 13.66
CA ARG A 20 -12.24 0.42 14.63
C ARG A 20 -13.37 -0.39 14.01
N HIS A 21 -13.51 -0.34 12.68
CA HIS A 21 -14.48 -1.14 11.94
C HIS A 21 -13.86 -2.50 11.65
N GLU A 22 -14.23 -3.48 12.46
CA GLU A 22 -13.70 -4.84 12.39
C GLU A 22 -14.64 -5.78 11.65
N PHE A 23 -14.04 -6.68 10.86
CA PHE A 23 -14.72 -7.76 10.16
C PHE A 23 -14.05 -9.10 10.49
N SER A 24 -14.64 -10.19 10.01
CA SER A 24 -14.15 -11.56 10.25
C SER A 24 -13.67 -12.28 8.99
N LYS A 25 -13.47 -11.52 7.90
CA LYS A 25 -13.07 -12.02 6.58
C LYS A 25 -12.21 -10.99 5.85
N ILE A 26 -11.38 -11.47 4.93
CA ILE A 26 -10.57 -10.66 4.02
C ILE A 26 -11.31 -10.57 2.69
N GLY A 27 -11.53 -9.36 2.18
CA GLY A 27 -12.38 -9.17 1.00
C GLY A 27 -12.74 -7.71 0.76
N THR A 28 -13.17 -7.40 -0.47
CA THR A 28 -13.69 -6.05 -0.79
C THR A 28 -15.03 -5.85 -0.11
N LEU A 29 -15.25 -4.67 0.47
CA LEU A 29 -16.51 -4.36 1.14
C LEU A 29 -17.65 -4.29 0.13
N VAL A 30 -18.70 -5.09 0.36
CA VAL A 30 -19.94 -5.04 -0.40
C VAL A 30 -21.00 -4.39 0.47
N VAL A 31 -21.69 -3.40 -0.08
CA VAL A 31 -22.87 -2.80 0.57
C VAL A 31 -24.04 -3.76 0.31
N GLY A 32 -24.66 -4.26 1.38
CA GLY A 32 -25.82 -5.14 1.27
C GLY A 32 -26.96 -4.44 0.52
N ASN A 33 -27.74 -5.18 -0.27
CA ASN A 33 -28.96 -4.66 -0.89
C ASN A 33 -29.93 -4.15 0.20
N ASP A 34 -30.74 -3.15 -0.14
CA ASP A 34 -31.71 -2.44 0.72
C ASP A 34 -32.74 -3.32 1.48
N ASP A 35 -32.72 -4.65 1.29
CA ASP A 35 -33.63 -5.62 1.94
C ASP A 35 -33.29 -5.90 3.42
N GLY A 36 -32.37 -5.14 4.02
CA GLY A 36 -32.29 -4.97 5.48
C GLY A 36 -31.73 -6.14 6.30
N SER A 37 -31.16 -7.18 5.68
CA SER A 37 -30.71 -8.37 6.43
C SER A 37 -29.20 -8.46 6.68
N HIS A 38 -28.33 -7.74 5.97
CA HIS A 38 -26.88 -7.78 6.20
C HIS A 38 -26.24 -6.40 6.03
N GLY A 39 -25.58 -5.90 7.07
CA GLY A 39 -24.72 -4.70 6.98
C GLY A 39 -23.53 -4.92 6.05
N GLU A 40 -22.62 -3.95 5.97
CA GLU A 40 -21.43 -4.06 5.11
C GLU A 40 -20.62 -5.31 5.47
N GLN A 41 -20.29 -6.13 4.49
CA GLN A 41 -19.51 -7.36 4.69
C GLN A 41 -18.45 -7.53 3.60
N PRO A 42 -17.26 -8.08 3.94
CA PRO A 42 -16.26 -8.45 2.95
C PRO A 42 -16.77 -9.58 2.05
N GLY A 43 -16.75 -9.35 0.74
CA GLY A 43 -17.03 -10.31 -0.33
C GLY A 43 -15.74 -10.75 -1.04
N GLU A 44 -15.85 -11.10 -2.32
CA GLU A 44 -14.67 -11.39 -3.15
C GLU A 44 -13.74 -10.17 -3.21
N VAL A 45 -12.43 -10.42 -3.26
CA VAL A 45 -11.44 -9.37 -3.44
C VAL A 45 -11.50 -8.86 -4.87
N VAL A 46 -11.77 -7.57 -4.99
CA VAL A 46 -11.61 -6.78 -6.21
C VAL A 46 -10.27 -6.07 -6.07
N SER A 47 -9.28 -6.52 -6.81
CA SER A 47 -7.94 -5.91 -6.86
C SER A 47 -7.46 -5.94 -8.31
N ASN A 48 -6.77 -4.89 -8.74
CA ASN A 48 -6.26 -4.76 -10.11
C ASN A 48 -5.50 -6.02 -10.56
N MET A 49 -4.73 -6.62 -9.66
CA MET A 49 -4.03 -7.88 -9.90
C MET A 49 -4.96 -9.00 -10.41
N PHE A 50 -6.17 -9.09 -9.87
CA PHE A 50 -7.08 -10.19 -10.15
C PHE A 50 -7.96 -9.97 -11.39
N PHE A 51 -8.22 -8.74 -11.82
CA PHE A 51 -9.17 -8.49 -12.92
C PHE A 51 -8.59 -7.76 -14.13
N TRP A 52 -7.34 -7.28 -14.09
CA TRP A 52 -6.75 -6.61 -15.23
C TRP A 52 -6.38 -7.60 -16.34
N GLY A 53 -6.83 -7.35 -17.57
CA GLY A 53 -6.42 -8.13 -18.74
C GLY A 53 -6.92 -9.57 -18.67
N SER A 54 -6.06 -10.53 -19.00
CA SER A 54 -6.40 -11.97 -18.97
C SER A 54 -6.53 -12.54 -17.56
N HIS A 55 -6.18 -11.78 -16.51
CA HIS A 55 -6.25 -12.26 -15.12
C HIS A 55 -7.69 -12.52 -14.68
N PHE A 56 -8.67 -11.85 -15.31
CA PHE A 56 -10.08 -12.08 -15.05
C PHE A 56 -10.50 -13.53 -15.37
N ASP A 57 -9.87 -14.16 -16.36
CA ASP A 57 -10.21 -15.50 -16.84
C ASP A 57 -9.57 -16.62 -16.01
N TYR A 58 -8.68 -16.30 -15.06
CA TYR A 58 -8.02 -17.31 -14.23
C TYR A 58 -8.99 -17.92 -13.22
N ASP A 59 -9.02 -19.25 -13.15
CA ASP A 59 -9.80 -20.03 -12.19
C ASP A 59 -9.06 -20.08 -10.84
N ILE A 60 -9.24 -18.99 -10.08
CA ILE A 60 -8.65 -18.80 -8.77
C ILE A 60 -9.73 -18.44 -7.75
N ALA A 61 -9.54 -18.89 -6.51
CA ALA A 61 -10.39 -18.44 -5.42
C ALA A 61 -10.15 -16.95 -5.18
N ARG A 62 -11.22 -16.14 -5.19
CA ARG A 62 -11.15 -14.67 -4.98
C ARG A 62 -11.60 -14.23 -3.59
N GLY A 63 -11.97 -15.18 -2.73
CA GLY A 63 -12.45 -14.94 -1.37
C GLY A 63 -13.98 -14.92 -1.27
N PRO A 64 -14.55 -14.29 -0.24
CA PRO A 64 -13.86 -13.70 0.90
C PRO A 64 -13.07 -14.75 1.69
N TYR A 65 -11.84 -14.44 2.08
CA TYR A 65 -10.96 -15.37 2.79
C TYR A 65 -11.17 -15.30 4.29
N ARG A 66 -10.92 -16.40 5.00
CA ARG A 66 -11.12 -16.48 6.46
C ARG A 66 -9.85 -16.20 7.26
N SER A 67 -8.70 -16.23 6.60
CA SER A 67 -7.38 -16.10 7.22
C SER A 67 -6.34 -15.58 6.23
N SER A 68 -5.26 -15.02 6.76
CA SER A 68 -4.06 -14.63 6.01
C SER A 68 -3.45 -15.80 5.26
N HIS A 69 -3.55 -17.02 5.81
CA HIS A 69 -3.12 -18.24 5.13
C HIS A 69 -3.89 -18.44 3.83
N ASP A 70 -5.23 -18.43 3.90
CA ASP A 70 -6.09 -18.67 2.72
C ASP A 70 -5.93 -17.59 1.67
N TRP A 71 -5.85 -16.32 2.10
CA TRP A 71 -5.65 -15.18 1.21
C TRP A 71 -4.29 -15.24 0.50
N LEU A 72 -3.19 -15.45 1.24
CA LEU A 72 -1.86 -15.52 0.65
C LEU A 72 -1.66 -16.78 -0.19
N ALA A 73 -2.32 -17.89 0.14
CA ALA A 73 -2.31 -19.09 -0.69
C ALA A 73 -2.95 -18.82 -2.06
N ALA A 74 -4.13 -18.19 -2.10
CA ALA A 74 -4.77 -17.81 -3.35
C ALA A 74 -3.97 -16.76 -4.13
N TYR A 75 -3.38 -15.78 -3.45
CA TYR A 75 -2.50 -14.78 -4.06
C TYR A 75 -1.27 -15.43 -4.71
N LEU A 76 -0.60 -16.35 -4.01
CA LEU A 76 0.57 -17.04 -4.55
C LEU A 76 0.22 -18.05 -5.64
N ASP A 77 -0.96 -18.67 -5.57
CA ASP A 77 -1.45 -19.53 -6.64
C ASP A 77 -1.69 -18.73 -7.92
N PHE A 78 -2.30 -17.54 -7.82
CA PHE A 78 -2.38 -16.62 -8.94
C PHE A 78 -1.00 -16.29 -9.52
N VAL A 79 -0.02 -15.91 -8.67
CA VAL A 79 1.33 -15.57 -9.14
C VAL A 79 1.96 -16.75 -9.88
N ILE A 80 1.76 -17.97 -9.39
CA ILE A 80 2.28 -19.17 -10.05
C ILE A 80 1.60 -19.38 -11.42
N GLN A 81 0.27 -19.27 -11.50
CA GLN A 81 -0.46 -19.41 -12.77
C GLN A 81 -0.04 -18.33 -13.78
N ASP A 82 0.09 -17.09 -13.33
CA ASP A 82 0.47 -15.97 -14.17
C ASP A 82 1.88 -16.11 -14.73
N GLN A 83 2.84 -16.46 -13.87
CA GLN A 83 4.23 -16.69 -14.27
C GLN A 83 4.37 -17.92 -15.17
N MET A 84 3.55 -18.97 -14.97
CA MET A 84 3.51 -20.11 -15.90
C MET A 84 2.99 -19.71 -17.28
N ALA A 85 1.93 -18.90 -17.35
CA ALA A 85 1.40 -18.38 -18.61
C ALA A 85 2.38 -17.42 -19.31
N ALA A 86 3.16 -16.65 -18.55
CA ALA A 86 4.25 -15.82 -19.07
C ALA A 86 5.40 -16.68 -19.62
N LEU A 87 5.76 -17.77 -18.93
CA LEU A 87 6.82 -18.68 -19.38
C LEU A 87 6.51 -19.32 -20.73
N GLU A 88 5.24 -19.68 -20.97
CA GLU A 88 4.80 -20.21 -22.27
C GLU A 88 4.96 -19.21 -23.44
N LYS A 89 5.05 -17.92 -23.12
CA LYS A 89 5.17 -16.82 -24.08
C LYS A 89 6.57 -16.18 -24.09
N ALA A 90 7.49 -16.65 -23.25
CA ALA A 90 8.83 -16.08 -23.17
C ALA A 90 9.58 -16.28 -24.49
N GLU A 91 10.16 -15.20 -25.01
CA GLU A 91 10.91 -15.22 -26.28
C GLU A 91 12.43 -15.19 -26.05
N HIS A 92 12.86 -14.82 -24.84
CA HIS A 92 14.26 -14.59 -24.50
C HIS A 92 14.66 -15.32 -23.21
N GLU A 93 15.89 -15.82 -23.16
CA GLU A 93 16.43 -16.55 -21.99
C GLU A 93 16.42 -15.69 -20.70
N GLU A 94 16.62 -14.38 -20.80
CA GLU A 94 16.56 -13.46 -19.66
C GLU A 94 15.16 -13.42 -19.03
N ASP A 95 14.10 -13.39 -19.84
CA ASP A 95 12.72 -13.46 -19.37
C ASP A 95 12.45 -14.81 -18.66
N GLU A 96 12.96 -15.91 -19.22
CA GLU A 96 12.83 -17.23 -18.61
C GLU A 96 13.53 -17.30 -17.24
N GLU A 97 14.71 -16.70 -17.11
CA GLU A 97 15.45 -16.68 -15.83
C GLU A 97 14.68 -15.94 -14.74
N ASP A 98 14.16 -14.75 -15.05
CA ASP A 98 13.36 -13.94 -14.11
C ASP A 98 12.05 -14.63 -13.72
N ILE A 99 11.35 -15.22 -14.70
CA ILE A 99 10.11 -15.97 -14.46
C ILE A 99 10.39 -17.21 -13.59
N ASN A 100 11.44 -17.97 -13.89
CA ASN A 100 11.82 -19.15 -13.10
C ASN A 100 12.22 -18.76 -11.68
N PHE A 101 12.92 -17.64 -11.49
CA PHE A 101 13.22 -17.10 -10.18
C PHE A 101 11.92 -16.79 -9.40
N ALA A 102 11.00 -16.04 -10.01
CA ALA A 102 9.71 -15.70 -9.41
C ALA A 102 8.89 -16.95 -9.03
N LEU A 103 8.80 -17.94 -9.92
CA LEU A 103 8.14 -19.22 -9.66
C LEU A 103 8.77 -19.98 -8.49
N SER A 104 10.11 -20.04 -8.45
CA SER A 104 10.82 -20.73 -7.36
C SER A 104 10.55 -20.06 -6.01
N LEU A 105 10.52 -18.72 -5.98
CA LEU A 105 10.23 -17.92 -4.79
C LEU A 105 8.78 -18.12 -4.35
N ALA A 106 7.82 -18.03 -5.27
CA ALA A 106 6.40 -18.21 -4.97
C ALA A 106 6.12 -19.61 -4.38
N ARG A 107 6.64 -20.67 -5.00
CA ARG A 107 6.52 -22.05 -4.49
C ARG A 107 7.16 -22.21 -3.11
N ARG A 108 8.31 -21.59 -2.88
CA ARG A 108 8.95 -21.59 -1.55
C ARG A 108 8.09 -20.86 -0.52
N LEU A 109 7.49 -19.73 -0.86
CA LEU A 109 6.58 -19.00 0.03
C LEU A 109 5.34 -19.84 0.37
N VAL A 110 4.73 -20.52 -0.61
CA VAL A 110 3.62 -21.47 -0.38
C VAL A 110 4.02 -22.55 0.63
N SER A 111 5.22 -23.11 0.50
CA SER A 111 5.72 -24.14 1.44
C SER A 111 5.93 -23.62 2.88
N LEU A 112 6.14 -22.31 3.02
CA LEU A 112 6.35 -21.64 4.31
C LEU A 112 5.05 -21.12 4.92
N LEU A 113 3.99 -20.92 4.14
CA LEU A 113 2.72 -20.35 4.63
C LEU A 113 2.21 -21.06 5.90
N PRO A 114 2.12 -22.39 5.99
CA PRO A 114 1.58 -23.05 7.18
C PRO A 114 2.45 -22.87 8.43
N LYS A 115 3.74 -22.49 8.27
CA LYS A 115 4.66 -22.22 9.37
C LYS A 115 4.54 -20.79 9.90
N ILE A 116 4.07 -19.86 9.07
CA ILE A 116 3.95 -18.44 9.40
C ILE A 116 2.51 -18.11 9.81
N PHE A 117 1.53 -18.64 9.07
CA PHE A 117 0.12 -18.43 9.29
C PHE A 117 -0.59 -19.78 9.47
N PRO A 118 -1.28 -20.01 10.60
CA PRO A 118 -2.07 -21.21 10.79
C PRO A 118 -3.16 -21.33 9.72
N SER A 119 -3.28 -22.51 9.12
CA SER A 119 -4.30 -22.81 8.09
C SER A 119 -5.73 -22.87 8.63
N LEU A 120 -5.89 -23.10 9.95
CA LEU A 120 -7.18 -23.07 10.61
C LEU A 120 -7.15 -22.08 11.77
N GLN A 121 -8.04 -21.10 11.73
CA GLN A 121 -8.25 -20.15 12.82
C GLN A 121 -9.68 -20.24 13.34
N ASN A 122 -9.81 -20.41 14.66
CA ASN A 122 -11.08 -20.33 15.37
C ASN A 122 -10.87 -19.51 16.67
N PRO A 123 -11.45 -18.30 16.80
CA PRO A 123 -12.34 -17.62 15.84
C PRO A 123 -11.61 -17.22 14.53
N PRO A 124 -12.36 -16.85 13.47
CA PRO A 124 -11.77 -16.31 12.24
C PRO A 124 -10.85 -15.11 12.50
N GLU A 125 -9.91 -14.88 11.59
CA GLU A 125 -8.99 -13.74 11.69
C GLU A 125 -9.77 -12.42 11.70
N ARG A 126 -9.41 -11.52 12.60
CA ARG A 126 -9.99 -10.17 12.62
C ARG A 126 -9.34 -9.32 11.55
N THR A 127 -10.17 -8.70 10.74
CA THR A 127 -9.76 -7.81 9.67
C THR A 127 -10.30 -6.40 9.90
N VAL A 128 -9.66 -5.42 9.27
CA VAL A 128 -10.03 -4.00 9.34
C VAL A 128 -9.95 -3.39 7.96
N VAL A 129 -10.71 -2.32 7.71
CA VAL A 129 -10.64 -1.60 6.43
C VAL A 129 -9.23 -1.05 6.24
N TRP A 130 -8.64 -1.32 5.08
CA TRP A 130 -7.32 -0.81 4.71
C TRP A 130 -7.35 -0.23 3.30
N HIS A 131 -6.90 1.02 3.17
CA HIS A 131 -6.78 1.71 1.90
C HIS A 131 -5.41 1.41 1.29
N GLU A 132 -5.40 0.62 0.23
CA GLU A 132 -4.16 0.13 -0.41
C GLU A 132 -3.35 1.26 -1.05
N ASP A 133 -4.03 2.25 -1.67
CA ASP A 133 -3.35 3.37 -2.34
C ASP A 133 -3.46 4.72 -1.60
N LEU A 134 -2.95 4.79 -0.36
CA LEU A 134 -2.82 6.07 0.34
C LEU A 134 -1.58 6.84 -0.14
N SER A 135 -1.61 7.25 -1.40
CA SER A 135 -0.66 8.17 -2.04
C SER A 135 -1.03 9.63 -1.74
N LEU A 136 -0.14 10.58 -2.07
CA LEU A 136 -0.46 12.02 -1.89
C LEU A 136 -1.56 12.50 -2.85
N SER A 137 -1.74 11.87 -4.02
CA SER A 137 -2.79 12.21 -4.98
C SER A 137 -4.19 11.91 -4.44
N ASN A 138 -4.31 10.97 -3.51
CA ASN A 138 -5.58 10.57 -2.90
C ASN A 138 -5.91 11.32 -1.60
N ILE A 139 -5.16 12.39 -1.28
CA ILE A 139 -5.34 13.19 -0.07
C ILE A 139 -5.61 14.65 -0.45
N LEU A 140 -6.84 15.12 -0.21
CA LEU A 140 -7.20 16.52 -0.42
C LEU A 140 -6.84 17.35 0.82
N VAL A 141 -6.28 18.53 0.58
CA VAL A 141 -5.92 19.50 1.63
C VAL A 141 -6.52 20.87 1.35
N ASP A 142 -6.78 21.64 2.40
CA ASP A 142 -7.17 23.05 2.27
C ASP A 142 -5.95 23.97 2.07
N GLU A 143 -6.20 25.28 1.92
CA GLU A 143 -5.16 26.33 1.78
C GLU A 143 -4.17 26.37 2.96
N HIS A 144 -4.51 25.76 4.10
CA HIS A 144 -3.69 25.69 5.30
C HIS A 144 -2.94 24.36 5.42
N GLY A 145 -3.05 23.47 4.43
CA GLY A 145 -2.42 22.14 4.42
C GLY A 145 -3.10 21.12 5.34
N ARG A 146 -4.37 21.33 5.72
CA ARG A 146 -5.14 20.40 6.55
C ARG A 146 -5.91 19.42 5.68
N ILE A 147 -5.87 18.14 6.03
CA ILE A 147 -6.63 17.09 5.32
C ILE A 147 -8.13 17.38 5.40
N THR A 148 -8.77 17.53 4.25
CA THR A 148 -10.21 17.75 4.10
C THR A 148 -10.93 16.47 3.69
N ALA A 149 -10.32 15.67 2.83
CA ALA A 149 -10.86 14.39 2.40
C ALA A 149 -9.74 13.41 2.02
N VAL A 150 -10.08 12.13 2.13
CA VAL A 150 -9.34 11.04 1.48
C VAL A 150 -10.30 10.50 0.43
N ILE A 151 -9.81 10.33 -0.79
CA ILE A 151 -10.61 9.87 -1.94
C ILE A 151 -10.15 8.47 -2.37
N ASP A 152 -10.68 7.96 -3.48
CA ASP A 152 -10.26 6.69 -4.08
C ASP A 152 -10.55 5.46 -3.21
N TRP A 153 -11.74 5.43 -2.61
CA TRP A 153 -12.24 4.32 -1.78
C TRP A 153 -12.82 3.16 -2.59
N GLU A 154 -12.67 3.16 -3.91
CA GLU A 154 -13.11 2.04 -4.73
C GLU A 154 -12.30 0.79 -4.41
N CYS A 155 -12.93 -0.38 -4.59
CA CYS A 155 -12.29 -1.68 -4.35
C CYS A 155 -11.73 -1.90 -2.93
N ILE A 156 -12.10 -1.06 -1.96
CA ILE A 156 -11.57 -1.09 -0.59
C ILE A 156 -11.81 -2.45 0.08
N SER A 157 -10.75 -3.01 0.66
CA SER A 157 -10.81 -4.33 1.29
C SER A 157 -10.66 -4.27 2.80
N ALA A 158 -11.38 -5.15 3.49
CA ALA A 158 -11.03 -5.54 4.84
C ALA A 158 -9.81 -6.46 4.78
N MET A 159 -8.74 -6.07 5.46
CA MET A 159 -7.45 -6.74 5.44
C MET A 159 -7.03 -7.22 6.83
N PRO A 160 -6.14 -8.22 6.94
CA PRO A 160 -5.56 -8.62 8.21
C PRO A 160 -4.96 -7.43 8.96
N ARG A 161 -5.11 -7.39 10.29
CA ARG A 161 -4.59 -6.27 11.09
C ARG A 161 -3.11 -6.00 10.85
N TRP A 162 -2.30 -7.04 10.64
CA TRP A 162 -0.86 -6.87 10.38
C TRP A 162 -0.59 -6.14 9.05
N VAL A 163 -1.43 -6.31 8.02
CA VAL A 163 -1.37 -5.51 6.79
C VAL A 163 -1.69 -4.05 7.11
N ALA A 164 -2.73 -3.82 7.91
CA ALA A 164 -3.16 -2.49 8.32
C ALA A 164 -2.22 -1.78 9.32
N THR A 165 -1.09 -2.40 9.69
CA THR A 165 -0.03 -1.73 10.47
C THR A 165 1.05 -1.07 9.62
N LYS A 166 1.01 -1.26 8.29
CA LYS A 166 1.95 -0.60 7.36
C LYS A 166 1.76 0.91 7.37
N ALA A 167 2.81 1.64 7.04
CA ALA A 167 2.69 3.08 6.78
C ALA A 167 1.93 3.32 5.45
N PRO A 168 1.24 4.45 5.29
CA PRO A 168 0.68 4.87 4.01
C PRO A 168 1.72 4.92 2.89
N LYS A 169 1.31 4.69 1.65
CA LYS A 169 2.18 4.67 0.45
C LYS A 169 3.06 5.92 0.33
N PHE A 170 2.53 7.11 0.65
CA PHE A 170 3.34 8.33 0.59
C PHE A 170 4.52 8.37 1.59
N LEU A 171 4.52 7.52 2.62
CA LEU A 171 5.61 7.35 3.59
C LEU A 171 6.53 6.18 3.26
N GLU A 172 6.22 5.40 2.23
CA GLU A 172 7.08 4.31 1.77
C GLU A 172 8.33 4.83 1.05
N GLY A 173 9.38 4.02 1.13
CA GLY A 173 10.68 4.30 0.52
C GLY A 173 11.86 3.92 1.43
N PRO A 174 13.08 4.14 0.94
CA PRO A 174 14.30 3.85 1.69
C PRO A 174 14.37 4.59 3.02
N SER A 175 15.12 4.01 3.97
CA SER A 175 15.37 4.64 5.28
C SER A 175 16.71 5.36 5.29
N ARG A 176 16.69 6.63 5.70
CA ARG A 176 17.87 7.48 5.84
C ARG A 176 17.78 8.26 7.16
N GLU A 177 18.64 7.89 8.10
CA GLU A 177 18.64 8.48 9.45
C GLU A 177 19.41 9.79 9.54
N LYS A 178 20.44 9.95 8.71
CA LYS A 178 21.29 11.13 8.69
C LYS A 178 20.78 12.12 7.64
N GLU A 179 20.55 13.35 8.06
CA GLU A 179 20.18 14.45 7.18
C GLU A 179 21.27 14.67 6.13
N PRO A 180 20.92 14.71 4.83
CA PRO A 180 21.89 15.00 3.78
C PRO A 180 22.31 16.46 3.85
N LYS A 181 23.62 16.72 3.84
CA LYS A 181 24.13 18.09 3.80
C LYS A 181 24.26 18.54 2.36
N ARG A 182 23.58 19.63 2.00
CA ARG A 182 23.57 20.20 0.64
C ARG A 182 24.98 20.41 0.06
N GLN A 183 25.97 20.75 0.89
CA GLN A 183 27.35 20.99 0.43
C GLN A 183 28.11 19.72 0.03
N GLU A 184 27.65 18.53 0.44
CA GLU A 184 28.30 17.25 0.13
C GLU A 184 27.88 16.69 -1.24
N TYR A 185 27.00 17.38 -1.97
CA TYR A 185 26.47 16.97 -3.26
C TYR A 185 26.95 17.90 -4.38
N ASN A 186 27.09 17.33 -5.58
CA ASN A 186 27.50 18.07 -6.77
C ASN A 186 26.40 19.06 -7.20
N ASP A 187 26.84 20.15 -7.82
CA ASP A 187 25.94 21.05 -8.53
C ASP A 187 25.56 20.40 -9.87
N GLU A 188 24.38 20.74 -10.39
CA GLU A 188 24.00 20.29 -11.73
C GLU A 188 25.05 20.77 -12.74
N SER A 189 25.62 19.84 -13.49
CA SER A 189 26.58 20.20 -14.53
C SER A 189 25.83 20.88 -15.69
N ALA A 190 26.34 22.01 -16.18
CA ALA A 190 25.79 22.75 -17.32
C ALA A 190 25.84 21.98 -18.68
N ARG A 191 26.03 20.66 -18.65
CA ARG A 191 26.19 19.79 -19.82
C ARG A 191 25.14 18.66 -19.91
N GLY A 192 24.13 18.67 -19.04
CA GLY A 192 23.08 17.64 -19.01
C GLY A 192 21.84 17.94 -19.87
N SER A 193 21.78 19.07 -20.57
CA SER A 193 20.69 19.39 -21.50
C SER A 193 20.93 18.76 -22.88
N GLU A 194 21.24 17.46 -22.93
CA GLU A 194 20.92 16.70 -24.14
C GLU A 194 19.48 16.23 -23.96
N GLU A 195 18.60 17.00 -24.60
CA GLU A 195 17.15 16.86 -24.63
C GLU A 195 16.74 15.39 -24.85
N SER A 196 16.25 14.73 -23.80
CA SER A 196 15.21 13.73 -24.00
C SER A 196 13.94 14.50 -24.37
N GLU A 197 13.60 14.55 -25.66
CA GLU A 197 12.48 15.30 -26.25
C GLU A 197 11.06 14.91 -25.73
N ASP A 198 10.94 14.09 -24.69
CA ASP A 198 9.67 13.51 -24.23
C ASP A 198 9.24 13.89 -22.80
N SER A 199 9.99 14.75 -22.10
CA SER A 199 9.63 15.20 -20.74
C SER A 199 9.05 16.62 -20.76
N GLN A 200 7.89 16.80 -21.37
CA GLN A 200 7.00 17.92 -21.02
C GLN A 200 6.23 17.54 -19.76
N ASP A 201 6.80 17.80 -18.58
CA ASP A 201 6.09 18.30 -17.41
C ASP A 201 7.01 18.27 -16.17
N ASP A 202 6.94 19.35 -15.39
CA ASP A 202 7.61 19.62 -14.11
C ASP A 202 9.11 19.95 -14.14
N GLU A 203 9.44 21.14 -14.66
CA GLU A 203 10.68 21.87 -14.36
C GLU A 203 10.67 22.31 -12.88
N LEU A 204 10.79 21.35 -11.96
CA LEU A 204 11.08 21.64 -10.56
C LEU A 204 12.45 22.32 -10.52
N ASP A 205 12.52 23.54 -9.98
CA ASP A 205 13.78 24.25 -9.78
C ASP A 205 14.66 23.42 -8.83
N ASN A 206 15.62 22.69 -9.41
CA ASN A 206 16.58 21.88 -8.64
C ASN A 206 17.56 22.75 -7.84
N GLU A 207 17.39 24.08 -7.84
CA GLU A 207 18.19 25.10 -7.17
C GLU A 207 19.71 24.93 -7.43
N GLY A 208 20.04 24.41 -8.61
CA GLY A 208 21.40 24.11 -9.06
C GLY A 208 22.05 22.87 -8.43
N LYS A 209 21.29 21.96 -7.80
CA LYS A 209 21.81 20.71 -7.21
C LYS A 209 21.38 19.48 -7.98
N ASP A 210 22.31 18.52 -8.07
CA ASP A 210 22.03 17.18 -8.58
C ASP A 210 20.82 16.54 -7.87
N GLU A 211 20.00 15.82 -8.63
CA GLU A 211 18.74 15.21 -8.18
C GLU A 211 18.94 14.33 -6.94
N LEU A 212 20.12 13.71 -6.81
CA LEU A 212 20.49 12.85 -5.70
C LEU A 212 20.38 13.55 -4.33
N TYR A 213 20.64 14.85 -4.24
CA TYR A 213 20.45 15.61 -3.00
C TYR A 213 18.97 15.59 -2.59
N TRP A 214 18.07 15.88 -3.53
CA TRP A 214 16.63 15.97 -3.31
C TRP A 214 16.02 14.61 -2.99
N ILE A 215 16.44 13.55 -3.70
CA ILE A 215 16.07 12.16 -3.40
C ILE A 215 16.42 11.82 -1.95
N HIS A 216 17.68 12.06 -1.56
CA HIS A 216 18.12 11.77 -0.19
C HIS A 216 17.45 12.64 0.86
N LEU A 217 17.10 13.89 0.54
CA LEU A 217 16.37 14.76 1.45
C LEU A 217 14.96 14.22 1.68
N MET A 218 14.28 13.81 0.61
CA MET A 218 12.97 13.17 0.67
C MET A 218 12.99 11.85 1.45
N GLU A 219 14.00 10.99 1.25
CA GLU A 219 14.19 9.77 2.04
C GLU A 219 14.37 10.06 3.54
N TYR A 220 15.18 11.06 3.87
CA TYR A 220 15.40 11.49 5.25
C TYR A 220 14.09 11.99 5.88
N GLU A 221 13.38 12.88 5.19
CA GLU A 221 12.11 13.41 5.66
C GLU A 221 11.07 12.30 5.86
N LYS A 222 10.88 11.42 4.88
CA LYS A 222 9.99 10.25 5.00
C LYS A 222 10.37 9.36 6.17
N THR A 223 11.67 9.17 6.41
CA THR A 223 12.17 8.41 7.57
C THR A 223 11.77 9.05 8.89
N GLN A 224 11.92 10.38 9.04
CA GLN A 224 11.48 11.07 10.25
C GLN A 224 9.94 11.06 10.39
N LEU A 225 9.22 11.27 9.30
CA LEU A 225 7.76 11.25 9.28
C LEU A 225 7.17 9.89 9.68
N ARG A 226 7.77 8.77 9.21
CA ARG A 226 7.38 7.42 9.64
C ARG A 226 7.44 7.25 11.16
N LYS A 227 8.44 7.84 11.84
CA LYS A 227 8.53 7.77 13.31
C LYS A 227 7.33 8.46 13.96
N PHE A 228 6.91 9.63 13.47
CA PHE A 228 5.73 10.32 13.99
C PHE A 228 4.44 9.54 13.71
N TYR A 229 4.33 8.94 12.52
CA TYR A 229 3.21 8.08 12.14
C TYR A 229 3.08 6.90 13.11
N TYR A 230 4.13 6.10 13.25
CA TYR A 230 4.11 4.91 14.11
C TYR A 230 3.92 5.27 15.58
N ALA A 231 4.55 6.34 16.08
CA ALA A 231 4.33 6.81 17.44
C ALA A 231 2.86 7.14 17.69
N ARG A 232 2.19 7.77 16.72
CA ARG A 232 0.77 8.13 16.81
C ARG A 232 -0.15 6.91 16.71
N MET A 233 0.11 5.99 15.79
CA MET A 233 -0.63 4.71 15.70
C MET A 233 -0.49 3.89 16.98
N CYS A 234 0.71 3.79 17.55
CA CYS A 234 0.98 3.14 18.83
C CYS A 234 0.28 3.83 20.01
N HIS A 235 0.10 5.15 19.96
CA HIS A 235 -0.69 5.85 20.97
C HIS A 235 -2.17 5.42 20.88
N TYR A 236 -2.78 5.47 19.70
CA TYR A 236 -4.18 5.11 19.52
C TYR A 236 -4.50 3.64 19.74
N SER A 237 -3.55 2.73 19.51
CA SER A 237 -3.75 1.31 19.88
C SER A 237 -3.88 1.10 21.39
N ARG A 238 -3.36 2.03 22.20
CA ARG A 238 -3.42 1.99 23.68
C ARG A 238 -4.59 2.80 24.24
N THR A 239 -4.86 3.97 23.67
CA THR A 239 -5.85 4.93 24.21
C THR A 239 -7.20 4.88 23.50
N GLY A 240 -7.27 4.22 22.33
CA GLY A 240 -8.42 4.29 21.43
C GLY A 240 -8.40 5.56 20.58
N ALA A 241 -8.79 5.44 19.30
CA ALA A 241 -8.92 6.60 18.43
C ALA A 241 -10.17 7.43 18.78
N PRO A 242 -10.14 8.77 18.61
CA PRO A 242 -11.32 9.63 18.77
C PRO A 242 -12.49 9.13 17.91
N GLN A 243 -13.74 9.36 18.31
CA GLN A 243 -14.86 9.05 17.41
C GLN A 243 -14.89 10.04 16.24
N LEU A 244 -15.17 9.53 15.03
CA LEU A 244 -15.58 10.36 13.91
C LEU A 244 -16.79 11.18 14.34
N LYS A 245 -16.62 12.51 14.45
CA LYS A 245 -17.77 13.40 14.60
C LYS A 245 -18.55 13.29 13.29
N ARG A 246 -19.80 12.78 13.35
CA ARG A 246 -20.71 12.87 12.21
C ARG A 246 -20.80 14.34 11.80
N VAL A 247 -20.25 14.67 10.65
CA VAL A 247 -20.56 15.94 9.98
C VAL A 247 -22.02 15.78 9.55
N ARG A 248 -22.89 16.60 10.14
CA ARG A 248 -24.30 16.67 9.77
C ARG A 248 -24.46 17.39 8.44
#